data_AF-A0A914F758-F1
#
_entry.id   AF-A0A914F758-F1
#
_cell.length_a   1.000
_cell.length_b   1.000
_cell.length_c   1.000
_cell.angle_alpha   90.00
_cell.angle_beta   90.00
_cell.angle_gamma   90.00
#
_symmetry.space_group_name_H-M   'P 1'
#
loop_
_entity.id
_entity.type
_entity.pdbx_description
1 polymer ?
#
loop_
_entity_poly.entity_id
_entity_poly.type
_entity_poly.pdbx_seq_one_letter_code
_entity_poly.pdbx_strand_id
1 'polypeptide(L)'
;MILCIAILASDQPPLYFRCSPSENSREDDLRLFVYSSLDVFDEKVSSTSYGYLTNTQVKILVVVDATNPNLKEQDIRALFKKIHNYFCAAICNPFYELGNPINSR
;
A
#
# COMPACT_ATOMS: atom_id res chain seq x y z
N MET A 1 -5.67 2.48 12.98
CA MET A 1 -5.76 3.55 11.97
C MET A 1 -4.84 3.16 10.82
N ILE A 2 -5.28 3.32 9.57
CA ILE A 2 -4.40 3.07 8.41
C ILE A 2 -3.44 4.24 8.30
N LEU A 3 -2.14 3.96 8.32
CA LEU A 3 -1.07 4.96 8.29
C LEU A 3 -0.68 5.30 6.86
N CYS A 4 -0.45 4.29 6.02
CA CYS A 4 -0.16 4.49 4.60
C CYS A 4 -0.61 3.30 3.74
N ILE A 5 -0.76 3.59 2.45
CA ILE A 5 -1.07 2.62 1.39
C ILE A 5 -0.02 2.79 0.30
N ALA A 6 0.55 1.68 -0.13
CA ALA A 6 1.51 1.64 -1.22
C ALA A 6 1.13 0.57 -2.24
N ILE A 7 1.30 0.89 -3.53
CA ILE A 7 1.14 -0.06 -4.64
C ILE A 7 2.47 -0.09 -5.36
N LEU A 8 3.10 -1.26 -5.41
CA LEU A 8 4.40 -1.50 -6.01
C LEU A 8 4.28 -2.54 -7.12
N ALA A 9 4.89 -2.26 -8.27
CA ALA A 9 5.07 -3.25 -9.32
C ALA A 9 6.44 -3.93 -9.16
N SER A 10 6.59 -5.10 -9.80
CA SER A 10 7.70 -6.04 -9.61
C SER A 10 9.11 -5.46 -9.78
N ASP A 11 9.24 -4.31 -10.46
CA ASP A 11 10.54 -3.79 -10.89
C ASP A 11 10.58 -2.26 -11.05
N GLN A 12 9.66 -1.53 -10.40
CA GLN A 12 9.51 -0.08 -10.56
C GLN A 12 9.31 0.62 -9.20
N PRO A 13 9.63 1.93 -9.08
CA PRO A 13 9.21 2.74 -7.93
C PRO A 13 7.69 2.61 -7.71
N PRO A 14 7.20 2.86 -6.49
CA PRO A 14 5.80 2.67 -6.13
C PRO A 14 4.92 3.43 -7.11
N LEU A 15 4.05 2.69 -7.79
CA LEU A 15 3.03 3.24 -8.68
C LEU A 15 2.11 4.17 -7.90
N TYR A 16 1.93 3.92 -6.61
CA TYR A 16 1.16 4.78 -5.74
C TYR A 16 1.69 4.70 -4.32
N PHE A 17 1.80 5.85 -3.67
CA PHE A 17 2.08 5.94 -2.24
C PHE A 17 1.24 7.09 -1.67
N ARG A 18 0.47 6.80 -0.62
CA ARG A 18 -0.25 7.83 0.14
C ARG A 18 -0.19 7.55 1.62
N CYS A 19 0.07 8.60 2.38
CA CYS A 19 0.04 8.62 3.83
C CYS A 19 -1.24 9.31 4.33
N SER A 20 -1.65 8.95 5.55
CA SER A 20 -2.68 9.67 6.31
C SER A 20 -2.23 11.12 6.58
N PRO A 21 -3.12 12.13 6.47
CA PRO A 21 -2.75 13.53 6.67
C PRO A 21 -2.20 13.84 8.06
N SER A 22 -2.51 13.02 9.07
CA SER A 22 -1.98 13.14 10.43
C SER A 22 -0.49 12.81 10.54
N GLU A 23 0.05 12.03 9.61
CA GLU A 23 1.40 11.47 9.67
C GLU A 23 2.30 11.97 8.52
N ASN A 24 1.91 13.04 7.82
CA ASN A 24 2.71 13.61 6.73
C ASN A 24 4.14 13.98 7.14
N SER A 25 4.37 14.36 8.40
CA SER A 25 5.72 14.64 8.90
C SER A 25 6.65 13.42 8.92
N ARG A 26 6.08 12.20 8.88
CA ARG A 26 6.79 10.91 8.89
C ARG A 26 6.69 10.18 7.54
N GLU A 27 6.41 10.90 6.46
CA GLU A 27 6.21 10.30 5.15
C GLU A 27 7.44 9.49 4.70
N ASP A 28 8.64 10.05 4.87
CA ASP A 28 9.89 9.40 4.50
C ASP A 28 10.19 8.16 5.36
N ASP A 29 9.91 8.23 6.67
CA ASP A 29 10.06 7.09 7.58
C ASP A 29 9.12 5.94 7.20
N LEU A 30 7.86 6.26 6.92
CA LEU A 30 6.86 5.28 6.48
C LEU A 30 7.20 4.70 5.11
N ARG A 31 7.77 5.52 4.21
CA ARG A 31 8.21 5.08 2.91
C ARG A 31 9.39 4.12 3.02
N LEU A 32 10.37 4.44 3.86
CA LEU A 32 11.50 3.56 4.18
C LEU A 32 11.01 2.24 4.78
N PHE A 33 10.07 2.30 5.72
CA PHE A 33 9.45 1.13 6.34
C PHE A 33 8.74 0.23 5.31
N VAL A 34 7.98 0.81 4.38
CA VAL A 34 7.33 0.05 3.30
C VAL A 34 8.36 -0.67 2.43
N TYR A 35 9.48 -0.03 2.09
CA TYR A 35 10.54 -0.67 1.30
C TYR A 35 11.28 -1.75 2.08
N SER A 36 11.62 -1.53 3.35
CA SER A 36 12.26 -2.55 4.17
C SER A 36 11.35 -3.77 4.39
N SER A 37 10.03 -3.55 4.42
CA SER A 37 9.02 -4.62 4.53
C SER A 37 8.90 -5.48 3.26
N LEU A 38 9.48 -5.05 2.13
CA LEU A 38 9.56 -5.89 0.92
C LEU A 38 10.64 -6.96 1.03
N ASP A 39 11.72 -6.66 1.75
CA ASP A 39 12.88 -7.53 1.90
C ASP A 39 12.83 -8.36 3.19
N VAL A 40 12.10 -7.91 4.21
CA VAL A 40 12.06 -8.52 5.55
C VAL A 40 10.62 -8.68 6.05
N PHE A 41 10.22 -9.93 6.27
CA PHE A 41 8.99 -10.34 6.96
C PHE A 41 9.31 -10.78 8.40
N ASP A 42 9.82 -9.89 9.25
CA ASP A 42 9.58 -9.90 10.70
C ASP A 42 10.44 -8.82 11.34
N GLU A 43 9.84 -7.68 11.68
CA GLU A 43 10.34 -6.91 12.80
C GLU A 43 9.16 -6.28 13.53
N LYS A 44 9.13 -6.48 14.85
CA LYS A 44 8.08 -6.02 15.74
C LYS A 44 8.21 -4.51 15.96
N VAL A 45 7.90 -3.75 14.93
CA VAL A 45 7.82 -2.28 14.96
C VAL A 45 6.42 -1.90 15.46
N SER A 46 6.26 -0.67 15.97
CA SER A 46 4.98 -0.10 16.43
C SER A 46 3.85 -0.08 15.37
N SER A 47 4.10 -0.58 14.16
CA SER A 47 3.18 -0.59 13.04
C SER A 47 3.21 -1.97 12.38
N THR A 48 2.03 -2.47 12.04
CA THR A 48 1.85 -3.77 11.38
C THR A 48 1.60 -3.54 9.89
N SER A 49 2.37 -4.20 9.03
CA SER A 49 2.17 -4.17 7.58
C SER A 49 1.36 -5.38 7.12
N TYR A 50 0.39 -5.15 6.23
CA TYR A 50 -0.31 -6.19 5.50
C TYR A 50 0.03 -6.10 4.02
N GLY A 51 0.31 -7.25 3.40
CA GLY A 51 0.62 -7.35 1.97
C GLY A 51 -0.43 -8.18 1.22
N TYR A 52 -0.73 -7.76 -0.01
CA TYR A 52 -1.57 -8.47 -0.95
C TYR A 52 -0.88 -8.52 -2.31
N LEU A 53 -0.63 -9.74 -2.81
CA LEU A 53 -0.02 -9.97 -4.11
C LEU A 53 -1.09 -10.39 -5.12
N THR A 54 -1.19 -9.65 -6.22
CA THR A 54 -2.09 -9.97 -7.33
C THR A 54 -1.49 -11.03 -8.25
N ASN A 55 -2.32 -11.62 -9.11
CA ASN A 55 -1.87 -12.50 -10.20
C ASN A 55 -0.94 -11.81 -11.22
N THR A 56 -1.02 -10.49 -11.34
CA THR A 56 -0.14 -9.66 -12.17
C THR A 56 1.17 -9.27 -11.49
N GLN A 57 1.48 -9.87 -10.34
CA GLN A 57 2.66 -9.57 -9.52
C GLN A 57 2.73 -8.13 -9.01
N VAL A 58 1.59 -7.43 -8.95
CA VAL A 58 1.48 -6.13 -8.28
C VAL A 58 1.32 -6.37 -6.79
N LYS A 59 2.19 -5.76 -6.00
CA LYS A 59 2.22 -5.81 -4.54
C LYS A 59 1.45 -4.62 -3.99
N ILE A 60 0.40 -4.87 -3.23
CA ILE A 60 -0.34 -3.84 -2.50
C ILE A 60 0.00 -3.97 -1.02
N LEU A 61 0.52 -2.91 -0.42
CA LEU A 61 0.89 -2.84 0.99
C LEU A 61 0.00 -1.83 1.71
N VAL A 62 -0.44 -2.21 2.91
CA VAL A 62 -1.20 -1.35 3.81
C VAL A 62 -0.51 -1.39 5.17
N VAL A 63 -0.07 -0.23 5.65
CA VAL A 63 0.53 -0.10 6.99
C VAL A 63 -0.54 0.39 7.94
N VAL A 64 -0.68 -0.30 9.06
CA VAL A 64 -1.67 -0.04 10.10
C VAL A 64 -0.93 0.21 11.41
N ASP A 65 -1.43 1.16 12.18
CA ASP A 65 -0.96 1.37 13.55
C ASP A 65 -1.34 0.17 14.45
N ALA A 66 -0.35 -0.43 15.12
CA ALA A 66 -0.51 -1.59 15.98
C ALA A 66 -1.38 -1.32 17.22
N THR A 67 -1.64 -0.05 17.54
CA THR A 67 -2.53 0.36 18.65
C THR A 67 -4.00 0.01 18.43
N ASN A 68 -4.40 -0.45 17.23
CA ASN A 68 -5.80 -0.73 16.89
C ASN A 68 -6.08 -2.24 16.75
N PRO A 69 -6.38 -2.96 17.84
CA PRO A 69 -6.64 -4.41 17.81
C PRO A 69 -7.99 -4.78 17.15
N ASN A 70 -8.84 -3.82 16.82
CA ASN A 70 -10.18 -4.06 16.27
C ASN A 70 -10.21 -4.31 14.76
N LEU A 71 -9.08 -4.17 14.06
CA LEU A 71 -9.02 -4.43 12.62
C LEU A 71 -9.00 -5.94 12.36
N LYS A 72 -10.14 -6.46 11.92
CA LYS A 72 -10.29 -7.88 11.60
C LYS A 72 -9.66 -8.16 10.24
N GLU A 73 -9.10 -9.35 10.08
CA GLU A 73 -8.53 -9.79 8.81
C GLU A 73 -9.55 -9.75 7.66
N GLN A 74 -10.83 -9.98 7.94
CA GLN A 74 -11.92 -9.87 6.96
C GLN A 74 -12.04 -8.46 6.38
N ASP A 75 -11.91 -7.42 7.21
CA ASP A 75 -11.99 -6.02 6.78
C ASP A 75 -10.77 -5.64 5.93
N ILE A 76 -9.60 -6.16 6.31
CA ILE A 76 -8.35 -5.99 5.55
C ILE A 76 -8.46 -6.66 4.17
N ARG A 77 -8.99 -7.88 4.10
CA ARG A 77 -9.25 -8.58 2.82
C ARG A 77 -10.25 -7.82 1.96
N ALA A 78 -11.32 -7.27 2.56
CA ALA A 78 -12.29 -6.45 1.85
C ALA A 78 -11.67 -5.14 1.33
N LEU A 79 -10.81 -4.50 2.13
CA LEU A 79 -10.04 -3.31 1.74
C LEU A 79 -9.13 -3.61 0.56
N PHE A 80 -8.36 -4.70 0.59
CA PHE A 80 -7.50 -5.09 -0.52
C PHE A 80 -8.28 -5.32 -1.82
N LYS A 81 -9.43 -6.01 -1.76
CA LYS A 81 -10.31 -6.17 -2.92
C LYS A 81 -10.77 -4.82 -3.48
N LYS A 82 -11.13 -3.89 -2.59
CA LYS A 82 -11.58 -2.55 -2.99
C LYS A 82 -10.46 -1.75 -3.65
N ILE A 83 -9.25 -1.75 -3.07
CA ILE A 83 -8.07 -1.09 -3.63
C ILE A 83 -7.70 -1.70 -4.98
N HIS A 84 -7.71 -3.03 -5.08
CA HIS A 84 -7.43 -3.72 -6.34
C HIS A 84 -8.42 -3.34 -7.44
N ASN A 85 -9.71 -3.23 -7.13
CA ASN A 85 -10.71 -2.77 -8.10
C ASN A 85 -10.45 -1.33 -8.57
N TYR A 86 -10.05 -0.43 -7.66
CA TYR A 86 -9.67 0.95 -8.05
C TYR A 86 -8.40 0.98 -8.89
N PHE A 87 -7.41 0.15 -8.55
CA PHE A 87 -6.20 -0.01 -9.36
C PHE A 87 -6.55 -0.48 -10.77
N CYS A 88 -7.39 -1.52 -10.91
CA CYS A 88 -7.90 -2.01 -12.19
C CYS A 88 -8.62 -0.91 -12.98
N ALA A 89 -9.47 -0.10 -12.34
CA ALA A 89 -10.14 1.02 -12.99
C ALA A 89 -9.14 2.09 -13.48
N ALA A 90 -8.09 2.37 -12.70
CA ALA A 90 -7.06 3.34 -13.06
C ALA A 90 -6.21 2.88 -14.26
N ILE A 91 -5.79 1.61 -14.29
CA ILE A 91 -5.01 1.05 -15.41
C ILE A 91 -5.84 0.84 -16.68
N CYS A 92 -7.16 0.65 -16.55
CA CYS A 92 -8.06 0.56 -17.70
C CYS A 92 -8.33 1.92 -18.38
N ASN A 93 -7.73 3.00 -17.88
CA ASN A 93 -7.79 4.29 -18.55
C ASN A 93 -6.91 4.25 -19.82
N PRO A 94 -7.47 4.52 -21.02
CA PRO A 94 -6.70 4.49 -22.26
C PRO A 94 -5.58 5.54 -22.35
N PHE A 95 -5.60 6.56 -21.48
CA PHE A 95 -4.56 7.58 -21.38
C PHE A 95 -3.53 7.31 -20.29
N TYR A 96 -3.66 6.20 -19.56
CA TYR A 96 -2.70 5.82 -18.53
C TYR A 96 -1.55 5.02 -19.13
N GLU A 97 -0.33 5.53 -18.96
CA GLU A 97 0.88 4.83 -19.36
C GLU A 97 1.31 3.85 -18.26
N LEU A 98 1.45 2.58 -18.64
CA LEU A 98 1.89 1.53 -17.74
C LEU A 98 3.29 1.83 -17.19
N GLY A 99 3.44 1.74 -15.87
CA GLY A 99 4.71 2.00 -15.18
C GLY A 99 4.83 3.42 -14.61
N ASN A 100 4.01 4.36 -15.08
CA ASN A 100 3.99 5.71 -14.50
C ASN A 100 3.24 5.74 -13.17
N PRO A 101 3.63 6.61 -12.21
CA PRO A 101 2.91 6.77 -10.97
C PRO A 101 1.45 7.22 -11.22
N ILE A 102 0.52 6.60 -10.52
CA ILE A 102 -0.91 6.90 -10.58
C ILE A 102 -1.15 8.24 -9.88
N ASN A 103 -1.22 9.30 -10.67
CA ASN A 103 -1.55 10.64 -10.21
C ASN A 103 -3.04 10.93 -10.43
N SER A 104 -3.86 10.53 -9.46
CA SER A 104 -5.29 10.88 -9.41
C SER A 104 -5.55 11.77 -8.19
N ARG A 105 -6.31 12.85 -8.37
CA ARG A 105 -6.65 13.84 -7.34
C ARG A 105 -7.86 13.40 -6.51
#